data_AF-A0A7J2LEV7-F1
#
_entry.id   AF-A0A7J2LEV7-F1
#
_cell.length_a   1.000
_cell.length_b   1.000
_cell.length_c   1.000
_cell.angle_alpha   90.00
_cell.angle_beta   90.00
_cell.angle_gamma   90.00
#
_symmetry.space_group_name_H-M   'P 1'
#
loop_
_entity.id
_entity.type
_entity.pdbx_description
1 polymer ?
#
loop_
_entity_poly.entity_id
_entity_poly.type
_entity_poly.pdbx_seq_one_letter_code
_entity_poly.pdbx_strand_id
1 'polypeptide(L)'
;MAEAEKYTFTAVMTFLVKLEERLAEFYSRLASEVDSQELAELLSNFAEKNREWRDTLDRVRRETVLEMTLEPIMGLQLKRFEDEINSIIDSSLGPVEKAVQLEQKLQELYKKASAKVLHSSADASIVLDRLVRECRKRREKLSKFM
;
A
#
# COMPACT_ATOMS: atom_id res chain seq x y z
N MET A 1 22.14 -20.15 2.24
CA MET A 1 22.12 -18.91 3.04
C MET A 1 21.30 -17.91 2.26
N ALA A 2 20.10 -17.54 2.73
CA ALA A 2 19.31 -16.53 2.04
C ALA A 2 19.92 -15.16 2.36
N GLU A 3 20.50 -14.50 1.37
CA GLU A 3 20.91 -13.10 1.48
C GLU A 3 19.70 -12.28 1.95
N ALA A 4 19.82 -11.64 3.10
CA ALA A 4 18.81 -10.71 3.55
C ALA A 4 18.75 -9.56 2.55
N GLU A 5 17.62 -9.40 1.84
CA GLU A 5 17.42 -8.26 0.95
C GLU A 5 17.62 -6.97 1.74
N LYS A 6 18.54 -6.13 1.25
CA LYS A 6 18.88 -4.83 1.83
C LYS A 6 18.27 -3.74 0.97
N TYR A 7 17.38 -2.95 1.56
CA TYR A 7 16.78 -1.79 0.92
C TYR A 7 17.19 -0.53 1.65
N THR A 8 17.31 0.58 0.94
CA THR A 8 17.43 1.90 1.57
C THR A 8 16.05 2.42 1.93
N PHE A 9 15.94 3.32 2.92
CA PHE A 9 14.69 4.01 3.24
C PHE A 9 14.06 4.62 1.99
N THR A 10 14.86 5.33 1.17
CA THR A 10 14.38 5.92 -0.08
C THR A 10 13.83 4.87 -1.04
N ALA A 11 14.49 3.71 -1.19
CA ALA A 11 14.01 2.64 -2.06
C ALA A 11 12.67 2.08 -1.57
N VAL A 12 12.52 1.85 -0.26
CA VAL A 12 11.26 1.41 0.34
C VAL A 12 10.16 2.44 0.11
N MET A 13 10.39 3.71 0.42
CA MET A 13 9.39 4.76 0.25
C MET A 13 9.02 4.97 -1.21
N THR A 14 9.99 4.96 -2.13
CA THR A 14 9.72 5.04 -3.57
C THR A 14 8.89 3.85 -4.05
N PHE A 15 9.15 2.65 -3.53
CA PHE A 15 8.32 1.48 -3.82
C PHE A 15 6.87 1.68 -3.35
N LEU A 16 6.67 2.15 -2.11
CA LEU A 16 5.32 2.38 -1.57
C LEU A 16 4.58 3.51 -2.31
N VAL A 17 5.26 4.60 -2.67
CA VAL A 17 4.71 5.69 -3.51
C VAL A 17 4.22 5.14 -4.85
N LYS A 18 5.05 4.33 -5.53
CA LYS A 18 4.66 3.70 -6.81
C LYS A 18 3.52 2.70 -6.62
N LEU A 19 3.52 1.97 -5.51
CA LEU A 19 2.47 1.03 -5.19
C LEU A 19 1.13 1.75 -5.03
N GLU A 20 1.07 2.83 -4.24
CA GLU A 20 -0.15 3.62 -4.07
C GLU A 20 -0.70 4.19 -5.38
N GLU A 21 0.18 4.65 -6.28
CA GLU A 21 -0.21 5.11 -7.62
C GLU A 21 -0.85 3.97 -8.43
N ARG A 22 -0.23 2.79 -8.44
CA ARG A 22 -0.79 1.60 -9.10
C ARG A 22 -2.12 1.15 -8.49
N LEU A 23 -2.24 1.22 -7.17
CA LEU A 23 -3.50 0.89 -6.48
C LEU A 23 -4.60 1.87 -6.84
N ALA A 24 -4.28 3.16 -6.95
CA ALA A 24 -5.24 4.17 -7.38
C ALA A 24 -5.76 3.88 -8.80
N GLU A 25 -4.88 3.53 -9.73
CA GLU A 25 -5.28 3.10 -11.07
C GLU A 25 -6.14 1.83 -11.04
N PHE A 26 -5.73 0.84 -10.25
CA PHE A 26 -6.46 -0.42 -10.10
C PHE A 26 -7.88 -0.20 -9.59
N TYR A 27 -8.06 0.57 -8.50
CA TYR A 27 -9.38 0.86 -7.97
C TYR A 27 -10.22 1.71 -8.91
N SER A 28 -9.61 2.64 -9.65
CA SER A 28 -10.32 3.42 -10.68
C SER A 28 -10.80 2.54 -11.85
N ARG A 29 -10.02 1.53 -12.24
CA ARG A 29 -10.43 0.56 -13.27
C ARG A 29 -11.53 -0.34 -12.75
N LEU A 30 -11.36 -0.93 -11.56
CA LEU A 30 -12.40 -1.73 -10.91
C LEU A 30 -13.71 -0.95 -10.78
N ALA A 31 -13.67 0.32 -10.38
CA ALA A 31 -14.85 1.18 -10.30
C ALA A 31 -15.60 1.33 -11.63
N SER A 32 -14.88 1.24 -12.75
CA SER A 32 -15.46 1.32 -14.10
C SER A 32 -15.97 -0.03 -14.62
N GLU A 33 -15.53 -1.13 -14.01
CA GLU A 33 -15.91 -2.51 -14.39
C GLU A 33 -17.08 -3.06 -13.57
N VAL A 34 -17.43 -2.43 -12.44
CA VAL A 34 -18.53 -2.86 -11.58
C VAL A 34 -19.86 -2.23 -12.02
N ASP A 35 -20.91 -3.03 -12.08
CA ASP A 35 -22.26 -2.55 -12.42
C ASP A 35 -22.95 -1.82 -11.26
N SER A 36 -22.51 -2.05 -10.03
CA SER A 36 -23.09 -1.41 -8.84
C SER A 36 -22.55 0.00 -8.66
N GLN A 37 -23.43 1.00 -8.78
CA GLN A 37 -23.07 2.40 -8.58
C GLN A 37 -22.50 2.66 -7.19
N GLU A 38 -23.05 2.05 -6.14
CA GLU A 38 -22.57 2.22 -4.76
C GLU A 38 -21.15 1.67 -4.59
N LEU A 39 -20.84 0.53 -5.24
CA LEU A 39 -19.51 -0.05 -5.23
C LEU A 39 -18.53 0.75 -6.08
N ALA A 40 -18.96 1.24 -7.25
CA ALA A 40 -18.16 2.11 -8.12
C ALA A 40 -17.74 3.40 -7.38
N GLU A 41 -18.67 4.04 -6.67
CA GLU A 41 -18.40 5.22 -5.85
C GLU A 41 -17.43 4.89 -4.70
N LEU A 42 -17.62 3.76 -4.02
CA LEU A 42 -16.72 3.33 -2.94
C LEU A 42 -15.29 3.10 -3.44
N LEU A 43 -15.13 2.40 -4.57
CA LEU A 43 -13.84 2.11 -5.19
C LEU A 43 -13.17 3.39 -5.73
N SER A 44 -13.95 4.30 -6.32
CA SER A 44 -13.45 5.61 -6.76
C SER A 44 -12.92 6.43 -5.58
N ASN A 45 -13.64 6.44 -4.45
CA ASN A 45 -13.17 7.07 -3.22
C ASN A 45 -11.86 6.44 -2.69
N PHE A 46 -11.67 5.13 -2.89
CA PHE A 46 -10.42 4.47 -2.53
C PHE A 46 -9.27 4.90 -3.44
N ALA A 47 -9.53 5.03 -4.74
CA ALA A 47 -8.56 5.52 -5.71
C ALA A 47 -8.10 6.95 -5.38
N GLU A 48 -9.02 7.85 -5.07
CA GLU A 48 -8.69 9.24 -4.68
C GLU A 48 -7.85 9.27 -3.41
N LYS A 49 -8.26 8.55 -2.37
CA LYS A 49 -7.48 8.46 -1.13
C LYS A 49 -6.08 7.89 -1.35
N ASN A 50 -5.91 6.92 -2.24
CA ASN A 50 -4.57 6.39 -2.53
C ASN A 50 -3.66 7.43 -3.18
N ARG A 51 -4.20 8.33 -4.01
CA ARG A 51 -3.44 9.46 -4.56
C ARG A 51 -3.01 10.44 -3.45
N GLU A 52 -3.89 10.73 -2.50
CA GLU A 52 -3.55 11.56 -1.33
C GLU A 52 -2.44 10.90 -0.48
N TRP A 53 -2.52 9.59 -0.27
CA TRP A 53 -1.50 8.84 0.45
C TRP A 53 -0.17 8.81 -0.31
N ARG A 54 -0.21 8.64 -1.62
CA ARG A 54 0.97 8.71 -2.49
C ARG A 54 1.71 10.04 -2.34
N ASP A 55 0.98 11.16 -2.36
CA ASP A 55 1.58 12.49 -2.18
C ASP A 55 2.10 12.69 -0.74
N THR A 56 1.38 12.17 0.26
CA THR A 56 1.82 12.19 1.66
C THR A 56 3.12 11.39 1.85
N LEU A 57 3.22 10.19 1.27
CA LEU A 57 4.41 9.35 1.34
C LEU A 57 5.59 9.97 0.58
N ASP A 58 5.36 10.61 -0.58
CA ASP A 58 6.43 11.30 -1.30
C ASP A 58 6.95 12.52 -0.52
N ARG A 59 6.06 13.25 0.14
CA ARG A 59 6.44 14.36 1.01
C ARG A 59 7.30 13.87 2.18
N VAL A 60 6.84 12.86 2.92
CA VAL A 60 7.62 12.30 4.05
C VAL A 60 8.95 11.74 3.58
N ARG A 61 8.99 11.10 2.40
CA ARG A 61 10.24 10.63 1.78
C ARG A 61 11.23 11.78 1.58
N ARG A 62 10.78 12.93 1.05
CA ARG A 62 11.64 14.10 0.84
C ARG A 62 12.11 14.72 2.14
N GLU A 63 11.22 14.84 3.12
CA GLU A 63 11.53 15.39 4.45
C GLU A 63 12.55 14.49 5.18
N THR A 64 12.37 13.17 5.15
CA THR A 64 13.28 12.22 5.81
C THR A 64 14.63 12.07 5.08
N VAL A 65 14.70 12.21 3.75
CA VAL A 65 15.99 12.16 3.04
C VAL A 65 16.94 13.30 3.47
N LEU A 66 16.40 14.40 4.00
CA LEU A 66 17.20 15.48 4.60
C LEU A 66 17.76 15.07 5.98
N GLU A 67 17.11 14.15 6.68
CA GLU A 67 17.55 13.53 7.94
C GLU A 67 18.37 12.27 7.62
N MET A 68 19.68 12.43 7.43
CA MET A 68 20.63 11.43 6.92
C MET A 68 20.70 10.12 7.74
N THR A 69 19.74 9.20 7.61
CA THR A 69 19.83 7.84 8.17
C THR A 69 20.22 6.83 7.08
N LEU A 70 21.47 6.36 7.16
CA LEU A 70 22.09 5.41 6.20
C LEU A 70 21.86 3.93 6.58
N GLU A 71 20.98 3.64 7.53
CA GLU A 71 20.75 2.26 7.96
C GLU A 71 19.97 1.47 6.89
N PRO A 72 20.49 0.31 6.44
CA PRO A 72 19.80 -0.52 5.47
C PRO A 72 18.61 -1.22 6.14
N ILE A 73 17.43 -1.08 5.55
CA ILE A 73 16.22 -1.82 5.91
C ILE A 73 16.36 -3.24 5.38
N MET A 74 16.41 -4.21 6.30
CA MET A 74 16.57 -5.62 5.96
C MET A 74 15.29 -6.42 6.15
N GLY A 75 15.05 -7.35 5.21
CA GLY A 75 14.03 -8.38 5.33
C GLY A 75 12.61 -7.93 5.02
N LEU A 76 12.45 -6.85 4.25
CA LEU A 76 11.13 -6.33 3.87
C LEU A 76 10.47 -7.13 2.73
N GLN A 77 11.20 -8.03 2.04
CA GLN A 77 10.67 -8.93 0.99
C GLN A 77 9.78 -8.21 -0.04
N LEU A 78 10.17 -7.00 -0.45
CA LEU A 78 9.32 -6.12 -1.27
C LEU A 78 8.90 -6.78 -2.58
N LYS A 79 9.83 -7.49 -3.22
CA LYS A 79 9.57 -8.19 -4.47
C LYS A 79 8.49 -9.26 -4.32
N ARG A 80 8.53 -10.02 -3.21
CA ARG A 80 7.50 -11.02 -2.91
C ARG A 80 6.13 -10.37 -2.73
N PHE A 81 6.06 -9.24 -2.03
CA PHE A 81 4.80 -8.51 -1.89
C PHE A 81 4.30 -7.97 -3.23
N GLU A 82 5.18 -7.47 -4.09
CA GLU A 82 4.82 -7.04 -5.43
C GLU A 82 4.24 -8.18 -6.26
N ASP A 83 4.89 -9.35 -6.26
CA ASP A 83 4.43 -10.54 -6.99
C ASP A 83 3.06 -11.02 -6.47
N GLU A 84 2.87 -11.04 -5.14
CA GLU A 84 1.59 -11.42 -4.52
C GLU A 84 0.47 -10.41 -4.86
N ILE A 85 0.77 -9.11 -4.86
CA ILE A 85 -0.17 -8.05 -5.24
C ILE A 85 -0.57 -8.17 -6.72
N ASN A 86 0.41 -8.38 -7.61
CA ASN A 86 0.15 -8.59 -9.04
C ASN A 86 -0.73 -9.81 -9.25
N SER A 87 -0.44 -10.92 -8.56
CA SER A 87 -1.25 -12.13 -8.65
C SER A 87 -2.70 -11.91 -8.22
N ILE A 88 -2.97 -11.01 -7.25
CA ILE A 88 -4.33 -10.68 -6.84
C ILE A 88 -5.02 -9.82 -7.90
N ILE A 89 -4.32 -8.82 -8.44
CA ILE A 89 -4.83 -7.91 -9.48
C ILE A 89 -5.24 -8.71 -10.73
N ASP A 90 -4.36 -9.62 -11.17
CA ASP A 90 -4.52 -10.44 -12.38
C ASP A 90 -5.41 -11.68 -12.16
N SER A 91 -5.84 -11.95 -10.92
CA SER A 91 -6.71 -13.08 -10.62
C SER A 91 -8.06 -12.99 -11.33
N SER A 92 -8.77 -14.11 -11.48
CA SER A 92 -10.14 -14.15 -12.00
C SER A 92 -11.21 -13.94 -10.92
N LEU A 93 -10.83 -13.45 -9.74
CA LEU A 93 -11.74 -13.24 -8.61
C LEU A 93 -12.71 -12.09 -8.87
N GLY A 94 -13.82 -12.08 -8.14
CA GLY A 94 -14.76 -10.97 -8.19
C GLY A 94 -14.14 -9.64 -7.73
N PRO A 95 -14.66 -8.48 -8.17
CA PRO A 95 -14.09 -7.16 -7.89
C PRO A 95 -13.95 -6.86 -6.38
N VAL A 96 -14.96 -7.24 -5.59
CA VAL A 96 -14.94 -7.09 -4.12
C VAL A 96 -13.91 -8.02 -3.48
N GLU A 97 -13.83 -9.26 -3.93
CA GLU A 97 -12.91 -10.25 -3.38
C GLU A 97 -11.45 -9.88 -3.66
N LYS A 98 -11.16 -9.43 -4.89
CA LYS A 98 -9.85 -8.84 -5.23
C LYS A 98 -9.50 -7.69 -4.30
N ALA A 99 -10.42 -6.74 -4.11
CA ALA A 99 -10.18 -5.59 -3.25
C ALA A 99 -9.93 -6.00 -1.79
N VAL A 100 -10.66 -6.98 -1.25
CA VAL A 100 -10.47 -7.47 0.12
C VAL A 100 -9.11 -8.16 0.28
N GLN A 101 -8.73 -9.04 -0.65
CA GLN A 101 -7.44 -9.73 -0.59
C GLN A 101 -6.27 -8.75 -0.74
N LEU A 102 -6.41 -7.77 -1.64
CA LEU A 102 -5.42 -6.74 -1.86
C LEU A 102 -5.22 -5.90 -0.60
N GLU A 103 -6.28 -5.39 0.00
CA GLU A 103 -6.21 -4.60 1.24
C GLU A 103 -5.61 -5.40 2.40
N GLN A 104 -5.85 -6.72 2.46
CA GLN A 104 -5.22 -7.58 3.46
C GLN A 104 -3.70 -7.67 3.27
N LYS A 105 -3.24 -7.81 2.03
CA LYS A 105 -1.80 -7.87 1.72
C LYS A 105 -1.11 -6.54 1.93
N LEU A 106 -1.76 -5.44 1.56
CA LEU A 106 -1.28 -4.08 1.81
C LEU A 106 -1.16 -3.80 3.31
N GLN A 107 -2.16 -4.22 4.10
CA GLN A 107 -2.10 -4.09 5.55
C GLN A 107 -0.87 -4.82 6.15
N GLU A 108 -0.56 -6.02 5.66
CA GLU A 108 0.63 -6.77 6.10
C GLU A 108 1.93 -6.07 5.69
N LEU A 109 2.01 -5.61 4.44
CA LEU A 109 3.15 -4.86 3.91
C LEU A 109 3.41 -3.59 4.72
N TYR A 110 2.39 -2.75 4.90
CA TYR A 110 2.53 -1.48 5.63
C TYR A 110 2.88 -1.70 7.09
N LYS A 111 2.34 -2.73 7.74
CA LYS A 111 2.71 -3.08 9.12
C LYS A 111 4.17 -3.50 9.22
N LYS A 112 4.67 -4.32 8.29
CA LYS A 112 6.09 -4.71 8.24
C LYS A 112 6.98 -3.51 7.91
N ALA A 113 6.57 -2.68 6.97
CA ALA A 113 7.30 -1.47 6.59
C ALA A 113 7.39 -0.48 7.75
N SER A 114 6.27 -0.20 8.43
CA SER A 114 6.21 0.69 9.60
C SER A 114 7.22 0.30 10.67
N ALA A 115 7.22 -0.96 11.09
CA ALA A 115 8.14 -1.45 12.11
C ALA A 115 9.62 -1.35 11.70
N LYS A 116 9.91 -1.43 10.40
CA LYS A 116 11.27 -1.39 9.86
C LYS A 116 11.77 0.02 9.60
N VAL A 117 10.89 0.92 9.17
CA VAL A 117 11.25 2.33 8.92
C VAL A 117 11.23 3.17 10.20
N LEU A 118 10.64 2.69 11.30
CA LEU A 118 10.56 3.42 12.57
C LEU A 118 11.91 3.95 13.06
N HIS A 119 12.99 3.17 12.87
CA HIS A 119 14.35 3.57 13.24
C HIS A 119 14.95 4.62 12.29
N SER A 120 14.48 4.67 11.04
CA SER A 120 14.93 5.65 10.04
C SER A 120 14.11 6.94 10.09
N SER A 121 12.80 6.83 10.33
CA SER A 121 11.85 7.94 10.40
C SER A 121 10.59 7.55 11.16
N ALA A 122 10.38 8.23 12.29
CA ALA A 122 9.17 8.09 13.08
C ALA A 122 7.94 8.58 12.29
N ASP A 123 8.08 9.66 11.52
CA ASP A 123 6.99 10.22 10.71
C ASP A 123 6.54 9.25 9.62
N ALA A 124 7.48 8.58 8.95
CA ALA A 124 7.16 7.54 7.98
C ALA A 124 6.42 6.37 8.63
N SER A 125 6.88 5.92 9.81
CA SER A 125 6.18 4.85 10.55
C SER A 125 4.77 5.27 10.94
N ILE A 126 4.56 6.50 11.41
CA ILE A 126 3.22 7.02 11.77
C ILE A 126 2.29 7.03 10.55
N VAL A 127 2.78 7.46 9.39
CA VAL A 127 1.98 7.45 8.14
C VAL A 127 1.60 6.03 7.73
N LEU A 128 2.55 5.09 7.81
CA LEU A 128 2.29 3.69 7.48
C LEU A 128 1.31 3.03 8.45
N ASP A 129 1.38 3.35 9.75
CA ASP A 129 0.40 2.88 10.73
C ASP A 129 -1.00 3.44 10.47
N ARG A 130 -1.11 4.68 9.96
CA ARG A 130 -2.40 5.23 9.51
C ARG A 130 -2.94 4.46 8.30
N LEU A 131 -2.08 4.13 7.33
CA LEU A 131 -2.44 3.30 6.18
C LEU A 131 -2.95 1.92 6.62
N VAL A 132 -2.27 1.25 7.56
CA VAL A 132 -2.73 -0.03 8.14
C VAL A 132 -4.16 0.07 8.70
N ARG A 133 -4.49 1.18 9.38
CA ARG A 133 -5.84 1.41 9.92
C ARG A 133 -6.85 1.70 8.81
N GLU A 134 -6.47 2.46 7.78
CA GLU A 134 -7.36 2.72 6.65
C GLU A 134 -7.64 1.44 5.85
N CYS A 135 -6.64 0.60 5.57
CA CYS A 135 -6.85 -0.71 4.94
C CYS A 135 -7.88 -1.55 5.70
N ARG A 136 -7.78 -1.59 7.04
CA ARG A 136 -8.77 -2.29 7.88
C ARG A 136 -10.18 -1.72 7.71
N LYS A 137 -10.34 -0.39 7.77
CA LYS A 137 -11.65 0.25 7.56
C LYS A 137 -12.21 -0.01 6.16
N ARG A 138 -11.35 -0.01 5.14
CA ARG A 138 -11.75 -0.29 3.75
C ARG A 138 -12.25 -1.72 3.61
N ARG A 139 -11.57 -2.69 4.21
CA ARG A 139 -12.04 -4.08 4.27
C ARG A 139 -13.39 -4.21 4.96
N GLU A 140 -13.60 -3.52 6.08
CA GLU A 140 -14.88 -3.50 6.80
C GLU A 140 -16.01 -2.85 5.96
N LYS A 141 -15.67 -1.91 5.08
CA LYS A 141 -16.63 -1.36 4.10
C LYS A 141 -16.92 -2.34 2.97
N LEU A 142 -15.88 -2.97 2.41
CA LEU A 142 -15.99 -3.95 1.33
C LEU A 142 -16.74 -5.21 1.75
N SER A 143 -16.61 -5.64 3.01
CA SER A 143 -17.35 -6.80 3.54
C SER A 143 -18.86 -6.59 3.60
N LYS A 144 -19.36 -5.37 3.37
CA LYS A 144 -20.81 -5.10 3.23
C LYS A 144 -21.34 -5.43 1.83
N PHE A 145 -20.45 -5.61 0.86
CA PHE A 145 -20.75 -5.92 -0.55
C PHE A 145 -20.37 -7.35 -0.93
N MET A 146 -19.94 -8.14 0.06
CA MET A 146 -19.56 -9.55 -0.07
C MET A 146 -20.70 -10.43 0.42
#